data_AF-X1FRU4-F1
#
_entry.id   AF-X1FRU4-F1
#
_cell.length_a   1.000
_cell.length_b   1.000
_cell.length_c   1.000
_cell.angle_alpha   90.00
_cell.angle_beta   90.00
_cell.angle_gamma   90.00
#
_symmetry.space_group_name_H-M   'P 1'
#
loop_
_entity.id
_entity.type
_entity.pdbx_description
1 polymer ?
#
loop_
_entity_poly.entity_id
_entity_poly.type
_entity_poly.pdbx_seq_one_letter_code
_entity_poly.pdbx_strand_id
1 'polypeptide(L)'
;TQVEEKLQQINPNMIIARSIHAPICAKSLAHKEITLEKLKDKKIFAFCGIGNPDAFLNTIKNIEANLVGSKIYNDHYHYTDDCLADIYEQARHLKADLILTTQKDWFSSPLSAIRNTSNEQRTTRYDIPFAYLAIELRFISGEDKITRLIEDALAGKIPRD
;
A
#
# COMPACT_ATOMS: atom_id res chain seq x y z
N THR A 1 16.62 15.78 -7.09
CA THR A 1 15.53 16.36 -6.27
C THR A 1 16.15 17.38 -5.32
N GLN A 2 15.37 18.29 -4.74
CA GLN A 2 15.92 19.26 -3.77
C GLN A 2 16.61 18.57 -2.56
N VAL A 3 16.19 17.35 -2.22
CA VAL A 3 16.84 16.52 -1.20
C VAL A 3 18.21 16.02 -1.67
N GLU A 4 18.32 15.50 -2.90
CA GLU A 4 19.60 15.00 -3.45
C GLU A 4 20.64 16.12 -3.57
N GLU A 5 20.23 17.31 -4.01
CA GLU A 5 21.11 18.48 -4.11
C GLU A 5 21.68 18.88 -2.75
N LYS A 6 20.85 18.89 -1.70
CA LYS A 6 21.30 19.15 -0.33
C LYS A 6 22.24 18.07 0.18
N LEU A 7 21.95 16.79 -0.10
CA LEU A 7 22.80 15.68 0.29
C LEU A 7 24.19 15.76 -0.37
N GLN A 8 24.25 16.13 -1.65
CA GLN A 8 25.51 16.30 -2.39
C GLN A 8 26.33 17.50 -1.91
N GLN A 9 25.69 18.57 -1.43
CA GLN A 9 26.41 19.70 -0.81
C GLN A 9 27.09 19.31 0.51
N ILE A 10 26.51 18.37 1.26
CA ILE A 10 27.08 17.89 2.53
C ILE A 10 28.19 16.88 2.28
N ASN A 11 27.95 15.91 1.39
CA ASN A 11 28.95 14.91 1.01
C ASN A 11 28.82 14.60 -0.50
N PRO A 12 29.73 15.14 -1.34
CA PRO A 12 29.71 14.93 -2.78
C PRO A 12 29.86 13.46 -3.20
N ASN A 13 30.49 12.63 -2.36
CA ASN A 13 30.75 11.22 -2.62
C ASN A 13 29.63 10.30 -2.10
N MET A 14 28.55 10.86 -1.54
CA MET A 14 27.47 10.06 -0.97
C MET A 14 26.75 9.26 -2.05
N ILE A 15 26.65 7.96 -1.82
CA ILE A 15 25.88 7.07 -2.69
C ILE A 15 24.40 7.30 -2.42
N ILE A 16 23.67 7.64 -3.49
CA ILE A 16 22.23 7.87 -3.48
C ILE A 16 21.59 6.81 -4.36
N ALA A 17 20.65 6.05 -3.79
CA ALA A 17 19.71 5.27 -4.56
C ALA A 17 18.30 5.83 -4.41
N ARG A 18 17.47 5.56 -5.40
CA ARG A 18 16.07 5.92 -5.41
C ARG A 18 15.26 4.65 -5.57
N SER A 19 14.20 4.55 -4.80
CA SER A 19 13.24 3.46 -4.90
C SER A 19 11.82 3.99 -4.90
N ILE A 20 10.92 3.17 -5.40
CA ILE A 20 9.48 3.37 -5.37
C ILE A 20 8.81 2.17 -4.73
N HIS A 21 7.60 2.40 -4.20
CA HIS A 21 6.69 1.33 -3.83
C HIS A 21 5.83 0.99 -5.04
N ALA A 22 6.23 -0.03 -5.81
CA ALA A 22 5.55 -0.43 -7.03
C ALA A 22 4.38 -1.38 -6.70
N PRO A 23 3.15 -1.11 -7.18
CA PRO A 23 2.03 -2.04 -6.99
C PRO A 23 2.26 -3.33 -7.78
N ILE A 24 1.90 -4.46 -7.18
CA ILE A 24 2.04 -5.80 -7.79
C ILE A 24 0.67 -6.36 -8.13
N CYS A 25 -0.23 -6.43 -7.14
CA CYS A 25 -1.58 -6.97 -7.27
C CYS A 25 -2.42 -6.57 -6.05
N ALA A 26 -3.74 -6.75 -6.11
CA ALA A 26 -4.56 -6.75 -4.92
C ALA A 26 -4.73 -8.17 -4.38
N LYS A 27 -4.62 -8.35 -3.06
CA LYS A 27 -4.77 -9.65 -2.39
C LYS A 27 -5.96 -9.64 -1.46
N SER A 28 -6.85 -10.60 -1.67
CA SER A 28 -8.02 -10.84 -0.83
C SER A 28 -7.78 -12.00 0.14
N LEU A 29 -8.70 -12.18 1.08
CA LEU A 29 -8.63 -13.21 2.12
C LEU A 29 -8.55 -14.65 1.64
N ALA A 30 -9.22 -14.97 0.53
CA ALA A 30 -9.13 -16.29 -0.09
C ALA A 30 -7.77 -16.55 -0.76
N HIS A 31 -6.75 -15.75 -0.43
CA HIS A 31 -5.46 -15.63 -1.13
C HIS A 31 -5.61 -15.46 -2.65
N LYS A 32 -6.77 -14.98 -3.10
CA LYS A 32 -7.03 -14.73 -4.50
C LYS A 32 -6.35 -13.42 -4.87
N GLU A 33 -5.33 -13.56 -5.70
CA GLU A 33 -4.64 -12.45 -6.33
C GLU A 33 -5.52 -11.88 -7.46
N ILE A 34 -5.70 -10.56 -7.41
CA ILE A 34 -6.36 -9.76 -8.44
C ILE A 34 -5.25 -8.96 -9.11
N THR A 35 -4.95 -9.29 -10.36
CA THR A 35 -3.88 -8.61 -11.12
C THR A 35 -4.24 -7.15 -11.37
N LEU A 36 -3.25 -6.31 -11.65
CA LEU A 36 -3.48 -4.88 -11.91
C LEU A 36 -4.40 -4.66 -13.12
N GLU A 37 -4.31 -5.51 -14.14
CA GLU A 37 -5.17 -5.46 -15.33
C GLU A 37 -6.64 -5.71 -14.97
N LYS A 38 -6.91 -6.54 -13.95
CA LYS A 38 -8.27 -6.77 -13.45
C LYS A 38 -8.79 -5.64 -12.56
N LEU A 39 -7.91 -4.78 -12.06
CA LEU A 39 -8.25 -3.60 -11.28
C LEU A 39 -8.52 -2.38 -12.17
N LYS A 40 -7.99 -2.37 -13.39
CA LYS A 40 -8.29 -1.33 -14.38
C LYS A 40 -9.80 -1.17 -14.56
N ASP A 41 -10.25 0.09 -14.58
CA ASP A 41 -11.65 0.51 -14.69
C ASP A 41 -12.60 0.03 -13.56
N LYS A 42 -12.12 -0.76 -12.60
CA LYS A 42 -12.92 -1.16 -11.43
C LYS A 42 -13.19 0.03 -10.53
N LYS A 43 -14.40 0.10 -10.00
CA LYS A 43 -14.77 1.10 -8.99
C LYS A 43 -14.18 0.70 -7.64
N ILE A 44 -13.16 1.42 -7.22
CA ILE A 44 -12.45 1.19 -5.96
C ILE A 44 -12.93 2.20 -4.92
N PHE A 45 -13.40 1.70 -3.79
CA PHE A 45 -13.47 2.48 -2.56
C PHE A 45 -12.20 2.20 -1.74
N ALA A 46 -11.41 3.23 -1.46
CA ALA A 46 -10.13 3.06 -0.77
C ALA A 46 -10.20 3.49 0.70
N PHE A 47 -9.44 2.85 1.59
CA PHE A 47 -9.19 3.43 2.91
C PHE A 47 -7.80 3.11 3.42
N CYS A 48 -7.25 3.98 4.26
CA CYS A 48 -5.93 3.76 4.86
C CYS A 48 -5.71 4.60 6.13
N GLY A 49 -4.82 4.12 6.98
CA GLY A 49 -4.33 4.78 8.20
C GLY A 49 -2.80 4.84 8.19
N ILE A 50 -2.23 5.54 7.20
CA ILE A 50 -0.78 5.67 6.99
C ILE A 50 -0.35 7.14 6.94
N GLY A 51 0.93 7.42 7.22
CA GLY A 51 1.47 8.79 7.26
C GLY A 51 1.49 9.56 5.93
N ASN A 52 1.30 8.89 4.78
CA ASN A 52 1.15 9.53 3.47
C ASN A 52 0.01 8.89 2.66
N PRO A 53 -1.26 9.26 2.94
CA PRO A 53 -2.42 8.70 2.25
C PRO A 53 -2.45 9.01 0.74
N ASP A 54 -1.98 10.19 0.33
CA ASP A 54 -1.97 10.62 -1.07
C ASP A 54 -1.14 9.69 -1.94
N ALA A 55 -0.02 9.18 -1.44
CA ALA A 55 0.80 8.20 -2.16
C ALA A 55 0.04 6.91 -2.46
N PHE A 56 -0.77 6.43 -1.52
CA PHE A 56 -1.61 5.24 -1.72
C PHE A 56 -2.72 5.51 -2.74
N LEU A 57 -3.47 6.61 -2.59
CA LEU A 57 -4.56 6.96 -3.50
C LEU A 57 -4.05 7.21 -4.93
N ASN A 58 -2.89 7.87 -5.08
CA ASN A 58 -2.27 8.08 -6.37
C ASN A 58 -1.81 6.76 -7.00
N THR A 59 -1.32 5.81 -6.21
CA THR A 59 -1.00 4.47 -6.72
C THR A 59 -2.24 3.79 -7.33
N ILE A 60 -3.41 3.89 -6.67
CA ILE A 60 -4.68 3.34 -7.20
C ILE A 60 -5.07 4.00 -8.53
N LYS A 61 -4.93 5.32 -8.64
CA LYS A 61 -5.21 6.05 -9.89
C LYS A 61 -4.23 5.65 -11.00
N ASN A 62 -2.96 5.47 -10.66
CA ASN A 62 -1.90 5.13 -11.61
C ASN A 62 -2.03 3.71 -12.19
N ILE A 63 -2.69 2.79 -11.48
CA ILE A 63 -3.07 1.47 -12.04
C ILE A 63 -4.38 1.52 -12.84
N GLU A 64 -4.84 2.73 -13.19
CA GLU A 64 -6.03 3.01 -14.00
C GLU A 64 -7.34 2.46 -13.40
N ALA A 65 -7.37 2.29 -12.07
CA ALA A 65 -8.59 1.96 -11.36
C ALA A 65 -9.44 3.22 -11.13
N ASN A 66 -10.76 3.08 -11.15
CA ASN A 66 -11.69 4.18 -10.89
C ASN A 66 -11.87 4.38 -9.38
N LEU A 67 -11.09 5.27 -8.79
CA LEU A 67 -11.24 5.64 -7.37
C LEU A 67 -12.54 6.43 -7.16
N VAL A 68 -13.62 5.73 -6.75
CA VAL A 68 -14.95 6.34 -6.56
C VAL A 68 -15.12 7.04 -5.22
N GLY A 69 -14.26 6.74 -4.25
CA GLY A 69 -14.25 7.38 -2.94
C GLY A 69 -13.11 6.88 -2.06
N SER A 70 -12.85 7.59 -0.99
CA SER A 70 -11.84 7.19 -0.01
C SER A 70 -12.14 7.64 1.40
N LYS A 71 -11.72 6.85 2.40
CA LYS A 71 -11.74 7.24 3.82
C LYS A 71 -10.34 7.17 4.44
N ILE A 72 -9.90 8.28 5.00
CA ILE A 72 -8.55 8.43 5.55
C ILE A 72 -8.63 8.47 7.06
N TYR A 73 -7.81 7.63 7.70
CA TYR A 73 -7.65 7.55 9.14
C TYR A 73 -6.27 8.05 9.55
N ASN A 74 -6.12 8.40 10.83
CA ASN A 74 -4.82 8.76 11.37
C ASN A 74 -3.85 7.57 11.33
N ASP A 75 -2.56 7.84 11.34
CA ASP A 75 -1.57 6.76 11.42
C ASP A 75 -1.74 5.96 12.72
N HIS A 76 -1.61 4.64 12.63
CA HIS A 76 -1.86 3.69 13.74
C HIS A 76 -3.30 3.70 14.28
N TYR A 77 -4.27 4.11 13.47
CA TYR A 77 -5.67 4.09 13.88
C TYR A 77 -6.15 2.69 14.27
N HIS A 78 -6.88 2.61 15.39
CA HIS A 78 -7.52 1.39 15.83
C HIS A 78 -8.89 1.25 15.17
N TYR A 79 -8.96 0.48 14.08
CA TYR A 79 -10.22 0.23 13.38
C TYR A 79 -11.25 -0.44 14.32
N THR A 80 -12.49 -0.01 14.29
CA THR A 80 -13.60 -0.61 15.04
C THR A 80 -14.63 -1.22 14.11
N ASP A 81 -15.53 -2.05 14.62
CA ASP A 81 -16.64 -2.61 13.82
C ASP A 81 -17.54 -1.52 13.20
N ASP A 82 -17.65 -0.36 13.85
CA ASP A 82 -18.37 0.81 13.33
C ASP A 82 -17.62 1.45 12.17
N CYS A 83 -16.28 1.51 12.25
CA CYS A 83 -15.47 1.97 11.12
C CYS A 83 -15.69 1.09 9.89
N LEU A 84 -15.75 -0.22 10.10
CA LEU A 84 -15.98 -1.18 9.03
C LEU A 84 -17.39 -1.07 8.46
N ALA A 85 -18.40 -0.94 9.31
CA ALA A 85 -19.77 -0.71 8.86
C ALA A 85 -19.87 0.55 7.99
N ASP A 86 -19.25 1.64 8.42
CA ASP A 86 -19.23 2.91 7.69
C ASP A 86 -18.47 2.82 6.35
N ILE A 87 -17.31 2.14 6.32
CA ILE A 87 -16.58 1.86 5.07
C ILE A 87 -17.47 1.12 4.07
N TYR A 88 -18.16 0.07 4.52
CA TYR A 88 -19.04 -0.74 3.67
C TYR A 88 -20.30 0.03 3.23
N GLU A 89 -20.89 0.83 4.12
CA GLU A 89 -22.00 1.75 3.80
C GLU A 89 -21.63 2.71 2.67
N GLN A 90 -20.49 3.40 2.80
CA GLN A 90 -20.01 4.34 1.79
C GLN A 90 -19.67 3.64 0.47
N ALA A 91 -19.01 2.49 0.53
CA ALA A 91 -18.69 1.69 -0.65
C ALA A 91 -19.96 1.25 -1.40
N ARG A 92 -21.01 0.84 -0.68
CA ARG A 92 -22.33 0.51 -1.27
C ARG A 92 -22.97 1.73 -1.91
N HIS A 93 -22.99 2.86 -1.21
CA HIS A 93 -23.58 4.10 -1.72
C HIS A 93 -22.93 4.53 -3.04
N LEU A 94 -21.61 4.38 -3.14
CA LEU A 94 -20.82 4.71 -4.33
C LEU A 94 -20.78 3.58 -5.38
N LYS A 95 -21.45 2.45 -5.12
CA LYS A 95 -21.49 1.26 -5.98
C LYS A 95 -20.09 0.76 -6.33
N ALA A 96 -19.22 0.67 -5.33
CA ALA A 96 -17.86 0.16 -5.49
C ALA A 96 -17.87 -1.34 -5.81
N ASP A 97 -16.98 -1.76 -6.71
CA ASP A 97 -16.75 -3.16 -7.06
C ASP A 97 -15.81 -3.84 -6.04
N LEU A 98 -14.94 -3.07 -5.40
CA LEU A 98 -13.90 -3.55 -4.49
C LEU A 98 -13.58 -2.48 -3.44
N ILE A 99 -13.46 -2.90 -2.19
CA ILE A 99 -12.86 -2.11 -1.11
C ILE A 99 -11.36 -2.45 -1.07
N LEU A 100 -10.50 -1.43 -1.10
CA LEU A 100 -9.05 -1.60 -1.15
C LEU A 100 -8.37 -0.84 -0.02
N THR A 101 -7.45 -1.49 0.69
CA THR A 101 -6.63 -0.86 1.74
C THR A 101 -5.12 -1.07 1.52
N THR A 102 -4.29 -0.53 2.40
CA THR A 102 -2.84 -0.75 2.38
C THR A 102 -2.49 -2.11 2.98
N GLN A 103 -1.35 -2.67 2.58
CA GLN A 103 -0.83 -3.89 3.21
C GLN A 103 -0.58 -3.69 4.71
N LYS A 104 -0.13 -2.50 5.14
CA LYS A 104 0.08 -2.18 6.56
C LYS A 104 -1.23 -2.32 7.34
N ASP A 105 -2.27 -1.62 6.89
CA ASP A 105 -3.56 -1.59 7.56
C ASP A 105 -4.20 -2.99 7.60
N TRP A 106 -4.09 -3.74 6.50
CA TRP A 106 -4.62 -5.11 6.38
C TRP A 106 -4.20 -6.05 7.51
N PHE A 107 -2.94 -5.96 7.95
CA PHE A 107 -2.40 -6.81 9.00
C PHE A 107 -2.60 -6.25 10.41
N SER A 108 -3.27 -5.10 10.55
CA SER A 108 -3.63 -4.56 11.86
C SER A 108 -4.64 -5.47 12.57
N SER A 109 -4.42 -5.70 13.88
CA SER A 109 -5.24 -6.57 14.74
C SER A 109 -6.77 -6.37 14.58
N PRO A 110 -7.29 -5.13 14.51
CA PRO A 110 -8.74 -4.92 14.49
C PRO A 110 -9.42 -5.28 13.16
N LEU A 111 -8.67 -5.42 12.06
CA LEU A 111 -9.23 -5.91 10.80
C LEU A 111 -9.39 -7.44 10.77
N SER A 112 -8.98 -8.14 11.83
CA SER A 112 -9.14 -9.59 11.96
C SER A 112 -10.60 -10.06 11.83
N ALA A 113 -11.57 -9.24 12.27
CA ALA A 113 -12.99 -9.54 12.17
C ALA A 113 -13.46 -9.72 10.72
N ILE A 114 -13.04 -8.85 9.80
CA ILE A 114 -13.33 -9.01 8.37
C ILE A 114 -12.51 -10.17 7.80
N ARG A 115 -11.28 -10.33 8.28
CA ARG A 115 -10.38 -11.40 7.84
C ARG A 115 -10.92 -12.80 8.08
N ASN A 116 -11.67 -13.00 9.15
CA ASN A 116 -12.16 -14.32 9.55
C ASN A 116 -13.56 -14.66 9.02
N THR A 117 -14.21 -13.76 8.25
CA THR A 117 -15.48 -14.09 7.59
C THR A 117 -15.25 -14.96 6.36
N SER A 118 -15.41 -16.27 6.54
CA SER A 118 -15.39 -17.26 5.45
C SER A 118 -16.55 -17.00 4.46
N ASN A 119 -16.33 -17.39 3.19
CA ASN A 119 -17.27 -17.16 2.07
C ASN A 119 -18.71 -17.67 2.32
N GLU A 120 -18.93 -18.55 3.29
CA GLU A 120 -20.24 -19.14 3.63
C GLU A 120 -21.09 -18.25 4.56
N GLN A 121 -20.51 -17.19 5.15
CA GLN A 121 -21.20 -16.26 6.05
C GLN A 121 -21.09 -14.80 5.58
N ARG A 122 -21.17 -14.54 4.27
CA ARG A 122 -21.39 -13.16 3.78
C ARG A 122 -22.77 -12.69 4.20
N THR A 123 -22.84 -12.03 5.36
CA THR A 123 -24.01 -11.25 5.75
C THR A 123 -24.15 -10.04 4.81
N THR A 124 -25.35 -9.45 4.70
CA THR A 124 -25.59 -8.21 3.94
C THR A 124 -24.65 -7.06 4.33
N ARG A 125 -24.02 -7.14 5.50
CA ARG A 125 -23.08 -6.15 6.02
C ARG A 125 -21.74 -6.17 5.29
N TYR A 126 -21.27 -7.33 4.80
CA TYR A 126 -19.95 -7.53 4.17
C TYR A 126 -20.07 -8.16 2.76
N ASP A 127 -20.83 -7.50 1.90
CA ASP A 127 -21.21 -7.95 0.57
C ASP A 127 -20.20 -7.59 -0.53
N ILE A 128 -19.49 -6.46 -0.36
CA ILE A 128 -18.46 -6.00 -1.30
C ILE A 128 -17.11 -6.71 -1.01
N PRO A 129 -16.41 -7.24 -2.03
CA PRO A 129 -15.08 -7.80 -1.87
C PRO A 129 -14.12 -6.82 -1.20
N PHE A 130 -13.23 -7.36 -0.36
CA PHE A 130 -12.21 -6.59 0.35
C PHE A 130 -10.81 -7.17 0.09
N ALA A 131 -9.86 -6.29 -0.22
CA ALA A 131 -8.48 -6.65 -0.51
C ALA A 131 -7.51 -5.57 -0.01
N TYR A 132 -6.23 -5.89 0.03
CA TYR A 132 -5.15 -4.91 0.16
C TYR A 132 -4.33 -4.83 -1.11
N LEU A 133 -3.74 -3.66 -1.38
CA LEU A 133 -2.79 -3.48 -2.47
C LEU A 133 -1.41 -3.95 -2.01
N ALA A 134 -0.91 -5.03 -2.61
CA ALA A 134 0.45 -5.50 -2.42
C ALA A 134 1.42 -4.64 -3.23
N ILE A 135 2.53 -4.26 -2.59
CA ILE A 135 3.58 -3.43 -3.17
C ILE A 135 4.94 -4.11 -2.97
N GLU A 136 5.87 -3.84 -3.88
CA GLU A 136 7.29 -4.16 -3.72
C GLU A 136 8.12 -2.89 -3.67
N LEU A 137 9.30 -3.01 -3.08
CA LEU A 137 10.34 -1.99 -3.22
C LEU A 137 11.05 -2.22 -4.56
N ARG A 138 11.02 -1.23 -5.45
CA ARG A 138 11.75 -1.28 -6.72
C ARG A 138 12.72 -0.12 -6.79
N PHE A 139 14.00 -0.40 -7.05
CA PHE A 139 14.98 0.65 -7.31
C PHE A 139 14.78 1.22 -8.72
N ILE A 140 14.83 2.54 -8.82
CA ILE A 140 14.81 3.27 -10.10
C ILE A 140 16.18 3.83 -10.46
N SER A 141 17.10 3.89 -9.48
CA SER A 141 18.50 4.26 -9.70
C SER A 141 19.36 3.89 -8.50
N GLY A 142 20.65 3.61 -8.71
CA GLY A 142 21.64 3.48 -7.64
C GLY A 142 21.60 2.17 -6.86
N GLU A 143 20.83 1.18 -7.33
CA GLU A 143 20.75 -0.17 -6.74
C GLU A 143 22.14 -0.82 -6.62
N ASP A 144 22.85 -0.95 -7.74
CA ASP A 144 24.19 -1.55 -7.77
C ASP A 144 25.16 -0.91 -6.76
N LYS A 145 25.07 0.41 -6.61
CA LYS A 145 25.94 1.17 -5.70
C LYS A 145 25.61 0.89 -4.23
N ILE A 146 24.33 0.83 -3.88
CA ILE A 146 23.91 0.47 -2.51
C ILE A 146 24.20 -1.00 -2.21
N THR A 147 23.92 -1.91 -3.14
CA THR A 147 24.20 -3.34 -2.96
C THR A 147 25.67 -3.57 -2.71
N ARG A 148 26.54 -2.95 -3.51
CA ARG A 148 28.00 -3.03 -3.31
C ARG A 148 28.45 -2.46 -1.98
N LEU A 149 27.87 -1.34 -1.53
CA LEU A 149 28.17 -0.80 -0.19
C LEU A 149 27.79 -1.78 0.92
N ILE A 150 26.63 -2.43 0.81
CA ILE A 150 26.18 -3.43 1.79
C ILE A 150 27.14 -4.63 1.78
N GLU A 151 27.54 -5.11 0.61
CA GLU A 151 28.51 -6.20 0.48
C GLU A 151 29.87 -5.85 1.08
N ASP A 152 30.40 -4.66 0.78
CA ASP A 152 31.66 -4.18 1.34
C ASP A 152 31.56 -3.99 2.87
N ALA A 153 30.41 -3.56 3.40
CA ALA A 153 30.13 -3.50 4.83
C ALA A 153 30.25 -4.86 5.50
N LEU A 154 29.55 -5.85 4.93
CA LEU A 154 29.50 -7.21 5.44
C LEU A 154 30.86 -7.90 5.33
N ALA A 155 31.65 -7.54 4.31
CA ALA A 155 33.03 -8.01 4.14
C ALA A 155 34.05 -7.29 5.04
N GLY A 156 33.62 -6.31 5.87
CA GLY A 156 34.50 -5.53 6.75
C GLY A 156 35.41 -4.54 6.01
N LYS A 157 35.06 -4.20 4.76
CA LYS A 157 35.86 -3.34 3.86
C LYS A 157 35.40 -1.89 3.80
N ILE A 158 34.38 -1.50 4.58
CA ILE A 158 34.03 -0.08 4.67
C ILE A 158 35.22 0.69 5.26
N PRO A 159 35.76 1.69 4.54
CA PRO A 159 36.70 2.63 5.12
C PRO A 159 36.03 3.30 6.31
N ARG A 160 36.61 3.16 7.50
CA ARG A 160 36.26 4.04 8.61
C ARG A 160 36.90 5.39 8.30
N ASP A 161 36.07 6.40 8.08
CA ASP A 161 36.50 7.79 8.10
C ASP A 161 37.16 8.14 9.46
#